data_AF-A0A7R8VI19-F1
#
_entry.id   AF-A0A7R8VI19-F1
#
_cell.length_a   1.000
_cell.length_b   1.000
_cell.length_c   1.000
_cell.angle_alpha   90.00
_cell.angle_beta   90.00
_cell.angle_gamma   90.00
#
_symmetry.space_group_name_H-M   'P 1'
#
loop_
_entity.id
_entity.type
_entity.pdbx_description
1 polymer ?
#
loop_
_entity_poly.entity_id
_entity_poly.type
_entity_poly.pdbx_seq_one_letter_code
_entity_poly.pdbx_strand_id
1 'polypeptide(L)'
;MTHDNTFMTCKTPQLTNEPGTRPSNNSPIGGTSCLWTVVVALISIGLSTLNVYELRKLKEHGLIVQNMGPATSPGRPLVPITSPKKPVYSVYGKSADDSHLKHVFAVMERLGFKHGSNNSTDWDILWAHDYPFRALQPLLRNLKPHQKVNHFPGCGYITNKVDLAMTELPYIPRAFRLPGDKDKLMAYAKMHPDTQFVQKSNSHRGVHVVSVAALDLDTPETFVQEYIDRPLLVDGYKFDIGVYTVVTSIDPLRVYIYNGDVLFRFCPQLYYPFDPAVLDKYVVGDDYLPIWEIPSLQKYYVDLGFSMKESFDAFVRSKGKDPLNVWKQVEDAIRLICLKKESLLIESASHYKYKHNFFEMMRFDFVIDEDLNVFVMEANMSPNLSSAHFPPNRLLYEQTLFNLFALVGVGRRILAESLQSRSREDMLMQVAEKNLVVFPEECVKRRCELCLADECQLCLPCLTMETLDQLRRAYLEHVNKLDCKRVVPPPMTPEGSNISVTLEGLSPRNKLMYLWFRGKCQLDSSWCS
;
A
#
# COMPACT_ATOMS: atom_id res chain seq x y z
N MET A 1 29.68 48.01 17.37
CA MET A 1 29.29 48.99 16.34
C MET A 1 27.97 48.52 15.76
N THR A 2 26.97 49.39 15.93
CA THR A 2 25.53 49.24 15.71
C THR A 2 25.13 49.41 14.25
N HIS A 3 24.10 48.69 13.79
CA HIS A 3 23.08 49.08 12.80
C HIS A 3 22.02 47.96 12.78
N ASP A 4 20.84 48.07 13.40
CA ASP A 4 19.63 48.89 13.15
C ASP A 4 18.79 48.57 11.90
N ASN A 5 17.51 48.26 12.20
CA ASN A 5 16.37 47.99 11.35
C ASN A 5 15.94 49.22 10.53
N THR A 6 15.34 49.06 9.33
CA THR A 6 13.99 49.62 9.05
C THR A 6 13.32 49.14 7.75
N PHE A 7 11.99 49.07 7.86
CA PHE A 7 10.88 48.89 6.94
C PHE A 7 10.91 49.60 5.57
N MET A 8 10.23 48.98 4.58
CA MET A 8 9.79 49.62 3.33
C MET A 8 8.25 49.60 3.23
N THR A 9 7.67 50.78 3.04
CA THR A 9 6.24 51.07 2.78
C THR A 9 5.96 51.25 1.29
N CYS A 10 4.85 50.69 0.78
CA CYS A 10 4.34 50.92 -0.58
C CYS A 10 3.57 52.24 -0.70
N LYS A 11 3.85 53.01 -1.76
CA LYS A 11 3.15 54.24 -2.18
C LYS A 11 2.22 53.97 -3.38
N THR A 12 1.06 54.60 -3.35
CA THR A 12 0.10 54.86 -4.44
C THR A 12 0.65 55.74 -5.57
N PRO A 13 0.09 55.67 -6.80
CA PRO A 13 0.20 56.73 -7.81
C PRO A 13 -1.09 57.55 -7.98
N GLN A 14 -0.88 58.83 -8.33
CA GLN A 14 -1.86 59.92 -8.52
C GLN A 14 -2.41 59.99 -9.96
N LEU A 15 -3.54 60.71 -10.05
CA LEU A 15 -4.30 61.17 -11.22
C LEU A 15 -3.57 62.18 -12.14
N THR A 16 -4.03 62.27 -13.39
CA THR A 16 -3.95 63.48 -14.24
C THR A 16 -5.29 63.74 -14.95
N ASN A 17 -5.67 65.03 -15.01
CA ASN A 17 -6.88 65.66 -15.60
C ASN A 17 -6.89 65.59 -17.17
N GLU A 18 -7.91 65.92 -17.96
CA GLU A 18 -8.81 67.12 -18.03
C GLU A 18 -9.86 66.94 -19.22
N PRO A 19 -10.65 67.93 -19.73
CA PRO A 19 -12.04 68.31 -19.37
C PRO A 19 -13.12 68.34 -20.50
N GLY A 20 -14.35 68.72 -20.14
CA GLY A 20 -15.44 69.26 -21.02
C GLY A 20 -16.74 68.45 -20.93
N THR A 21 -17.96 68.95 -20.79
CA THR A 21 -18.62 70.26 -20.95
C THR A 21 -19.99 70.21 -20.22
N ARG A 22 -20.51 71.36 -19.76
CA ARG A 22 -21.92 71.56 -19.31
C ARG A 22 -22.72 72.27 -20.44
N PRO A 23 -24.05 72.10 -20.52
CA PRO A 23 -24.99 73.11 -20.00
C PRO A 23 -26.16 72.50 -19.19
N SER A 24 -26.60 73.10 -18.07
CA SER A 24 -27.86 73.88 -17.87
C SER A 24 -29.13 73.22 -18.48
N ASN A 25 -30.31 73.15 -17.86
CA ASN A 25 -30.97 74.03 -16.91
C ASN A 25 -32.25 73.33 -16.36
N ASN A 26 -32.80 73.88 -15.27
CA ASN A 26 -34.20 73.83 -14.83
C ASN A 26 -34.81 72.55 -14.24
N SER A 27 -35.07 72.62 -12.93
CA SER A 27 -36.18 71.94 -12.26
C SER A 27 -37.52 72.45 -12.82
N PRO A 28 -38.61 71.66 -12.73
CA PRO A 28 -39.44 71.80 -11.55
C PRO A 28 -39.91 70.48 -10.93
N ILE A 29 -40.22 70.63 -9.65
CA ILE A 29 -40.80 69.70 -8.69
C ILE A 29 -42.14 69.14 -9.17
N GLY A 30 -42.39 67.84 -8.94
CA GLY A 30 -43.76 67.31 -9.03
C GLY A 30 -43.91 65.80 -8.95
N GLY A 31 -44.12 65.27 -7.75
CA GLY A 31 -45.19 64.27 -7.56
C GLY A 31 -44.92 62.77 -7.67
N THR A 32 -43.70 62.26 -7.51
CA THR A 32 -43.48 60.78 -7.55
C THR A 32 -42.71 60.19 -6.37
N SER A 33 -42.08 61.00 -5.51
CA SER A 33 -41.22 60.49 -4.42
C SER A 33 -42.01 59.83 -3.28
N CYS A 34 -43.16 60.37 -2.88
CA CYS A 34 -43.94 59.83 -1.75
C CYS A 34 -44.61 58.48 -2.06
N LEU A 35 -45.04 58.28 -3.32
CA LEU A 35 -45.69 57.03 -3.73
C LEU A 35 -44.69 55.86 -3.75
N TRP A 36 -43.45 56.11 -4.20
CA TRP A 36 -42.39 55.10 -4.19
C TRP A 36 -41.93 54.71 -2.78
N THR A 37 -41.88 55.66 -1.85
CA THR A 37 -41.54 55.34 -0.45
C THR A 37 -42.64 54.50 0.22
N VAL A 38 -43.91 54.80 -0.07
CA VAL A 38 -45.05 54.03 0.44
C VAL A 38 -45.08 52.62 -0.17
N VAL A 39 -44.81 52.48 -1.48
CA VAL A 39 -44.75 51.17 -2.15
C VAL A 39 -43.61 50.31 -1.60
N VAL A 40 -42.41 50.88 -1.40
CA VAL A 40 -41.27 50.14 -0.83
C VAL A 40 -41.53 49.76 0.64
N ALA A 41 -42.18 50.63 1.42
CA ALA A 41 -42.58 50.33 2.80
C ALA A 41 -43.62 49.21 2.85
N LEU A 42 -44.62 49.23 1.96
CA LEU A 42 -45.65 48.17 1.87
C LEU A 42 -45.06 46.83 1.41
N ILE A 43 -44.11 46.83 0.47
CA ILE A 43 -43.39 45.62 0.06
C ILE A 43 -42.54 45.08 1.22
N SER A 44 -41.85 45.94 1.96
CA SER A 44 -41.02 45.55 3.10
C SER A 44 -41.85 44.98 4.26
N ILE A 45 -43.04 45.56 4.51
CA ILE A 45 -44.02 45.03 5.46
C ILE A 45 -44.55 43.70 4.96
N GLY A 46 -44.91 43.58 3.68
CA GLY A 46 -45.37 42.34 3.05
C GLY A 46 -44.35 41.20 3.19
N LEU A 47 -43.08 41.44 2.86
CA LEU A 47 -42.00 40.47 3.00
C LEU A 47 -41.73 40.10 4.46
N SER A 48 -41.82 41.05 5.38
CA SER A 48 -41.68 40.79 6.81
C SER A 48 -42.84 39.95 7.35
N THR A 49 -44.08 40.21 6.91
CA THR A 49 -45.24 39.41 7.28
C THR A 49 -45.19 38.00 6.68
N LEU A 50 -44.67 37.84 5.46
CA LEU A 50 -44.47 36.54 4.83
C LEU A 50 -43.40 35.73 5.57
N ASN A 51 -42.29 36.36 5.95
CA ASN A 51 -41.25 35.72 6.77
C ASN A 51 -41.77 35.32 8.17
N VAL A 52 -42.58 36.16 8.82
CA VAL A 52 -43.21 35.84 10.11
C VAL A 52 -44.26 34.73 9.96
N TYR A 53 -45.00 34.69 8.84
CA TYR A 53 -45.94 33.62 8.53
C TYR A 53 -45.23 32.29 8.29
N GLU A 54 -44.15 32.26 7.51
CA GLU A 54 -43.34 31.04 7.30
C GLU A 54 -42.65 30.58 8.59
N LEU A 55 -42.16 31.51 9.43
CA LEU A 55 -41.66 31.19 10.78
C LEU A 55 -42.75 30.63 11.70
N ARG A 56 -44.00 31.11 11.61
CA ARG A 56 -45.14 30.54 12.33
C ARG A 56 -45.52 29.17 11.79
N LYS A 57 -45.50 28.97 10.48
CA LYS A 57 -45.77 27.68 9.83
C LYS A 57 -44.72 26.64 10.21
N LEU A 58 -43.45 27.03 10.31
CA LEU A 58 -42.36 26.18 10.82
C LEU A 58 -42.52 25.89 12.32
N LYS A 59 -43.05 26.83 13.12
CA LYS A 59 -43.40 26.58 14.53
C LYS A 59 -44.61 25.66 14.69
N GLU A 60 -45.64 25.77 13.85
CA GLU A 60 -46.81 24.89 13.87
C GLU A 60 -46.47 23.47 13.41
N HIS A 61 -45.56 23.30 12.43
CA HIS A 61 -45.03 21.98 12.07
C HIS A 61 -43.99 21.46 13.08
N GLY A 62 -43.31 22.35 13.80
CA GLY A 62 -42.40 22.03 14.90
C GLY A 62 -43.08 21.77 16.26
N LEU A 63 -44.38 22.01 16.38
CA LEU A 63 -45.18 21.81 17.61
C LEU A 63 -46.02 20.51 17.58
N ILE A 64 -45.91 19.68 16.54
CA ILE A 64 -46.51 18.33 16.52
C ILE A 64 -45.57 17.26 17.13
N VAL A 65 -44.39 17.65 17.63
CA VAL A 65 -43.51 16.75 18.39
C VAL A 65 -43.29 17.29 19.80
N GLN A 66 -44.36 17.35 20.61
CA GLN A 66 -44.31 17.27 22.07
C GLN A 66 -45.73 17.37 22.65
N ASN A 67 -46.36 16.21 22.87
CA ASN A 67 -47.28 15.93 23.99
C ASN A 67 -47.91 14.54 23.81
N MET A 68 -47.23 13.51 24.30
CA MET A 68 -47.90 12.31 24.81
C MET A 68 -47.22 11.91 26.12
N GLY A 69 -47.94 12.13 27.22
CA GLY A 69 -47.66 11.49 28.50
C GLY A 69 -47.87 9.98 28.43
N PRO A 70 -47.53 9.23 29.50
CA PRO A 70 -47.21 7.82 29.40
C PRO A 70 -48.46 6.97 29.14
N ALA A 71 -48.57 6.42 27.93
CA ALA A 71 -49.35 5.22 27.71
C ALA A 71 -48.57 4.04 28.32
N THR A 72 -49.09 3.47 29.40
CA THR A 72 -48.64 2.18 29.95
C THR A 72 -48.82 1.11 28.87
N SER A 73 -47.76 0.91 28.11
CA SER A 73 -47.60 -0.21 27.19
C SER A 73 -47.08 -1.40 28.00
N PRO A 74 -47.60 -2.62 27.79
CA PRO A 74 -47.03 -3.80 28.43
C PRO A 74 -45.55 -3.85 28.03
N GLY A 75 -44.68 -3.90 29.03
CA GLY A 75 -43.25 -3.73 28.88
C GLY A 75 -42.73 -4.56 27.71
N ARG A 76 -42.29 -3.87 26.65
CA ARG A 76 -41.37 -4.49 25.69
C ARG A 76 -40.17 -4.94 26.54
N PRO A 77 -39.77 -6.21 26.51
CA PRO A 77 -38.57 -6.62 27.22
C PRO A 77 -37.46 -5.65 26.82
N LEU A 78 -36.77 -5.07 27.79
CA LEU A 78 -35.48 -4.44 27.53
C LEU A 78 -34.68 -5.51 26.80
N VAL A 79 -34.53 -5.35 25.47
CA VAL A 79 -33.61 -6.16 24.71
C VAL A 79 -32.29 -5.95 25.44
N PRO A 80 -31.66 -7.00 25.98
CA PRO A 80 -30.38 -6.83 26.64
C PRO A 80 -29.53 -6.04 25.66
N ILE A 81 -28.86 -4.99 26.12
CA ILE A 81 -27.79 -4.38 25.34
C ILE A 81 -26.76 -5.50 25.19
N THR A 82 -26.93 -6.32 24.16
CA THR A 82 -25.98 -7.35 23.79
C THR A 82 -24.70 -6.59 23.56
N SER A 83 -23.65 -6.96 24.29
CA SER A 83 -22.31 -6.43 24.04
C SER A 83 -22.10 -6.40 22.53
N PRO A 84 -21.68 -5.26 21.94
CA PRO A 84 -21.57 -5.13 20.50
C PRO A 84 -20.77 -6.31 19.97
N LYS A 85 -21.31 -7.00 18.96
CA LYS A 85 -20.65 -8.18 18.39
C LYS A 85 -19.28 -7.71 17.89
N LYS A 86 -18.20 -8.43 18.21
CA LYS A 86 -16.85 -8.08 17.76
C LYS A 86 -16.54 -8.80 16.46
N PRO A 87 -15.79 -8.19 15.53
CA PRO A 87 -15.34 -8.89 14.34
C PRO A 87 -14.45 -10.07 14.74
N VAL A 88 -14.52 -11.16 13.97
CA VAL A 88 -13.92 -12.44 14.33
C VAL A 88 -12.78 -12.77 13.37
N TYR A 89 -11.63 -13.16 13.90
CA TYR A 89 -10.55 -13.75 13.11
C TYR A 89 -10.36 -15.22 13.47
N SER A 90 -10.10 -16.04 12.45
CA SER A 90 -9.78 -17.46 12.57
C SER A 90 -8.38 -17.71 12.04
N VAL A 91 -7.71 -18.74 12.57
CA VAL A 91 -6.34 -19.11 12.19
C VAL A 91 -6.36 -20.45 11.46
N TYR A 92 -5.48 -20.59 10.46
CA TYR A 92 -5.23 -21.87 9.80
C TYR A 92 -3.73 -22.13 9.71
N GLY A 93 -3.27 -23.26 10.26
CA GLY A 93 -1.89 -23.73 10.17
C GLY A 93 -1.84 -25.23 10.43
N LYS A 94 -0.83 -25.91 9.89
CA LYS A 94 -0.60 -27.34 10.12
C LYS A 94 0.06 -27.61 11.47
N SER A 95 0.83 -26.65 11.98
CA SER A 95 1.45 -26.72 13.29
C SER A 95 0.41 -26.58 14.39
N ALA A 96 0.54 -27.35 15.47
CA ALA A 96 -0.21 -27.10 16.70
C ALA A 96 0.39 -25.95 17.52
N ASP A 97 1.61 -25.51 17.19
CA ASP A 97 2.28 -24.38 17.81
C ASP A 97 2.11 -23.10 16.97
N ASP A 98 1.28 -22.20 17.50
CA ASP A 98 1.01 -20.87 16.97
C ASP A 98 1.91 -19.78 17.59
N SER A 99 2.99 -20.15 18.30
CA SER A 99 3.92 -19.20 18.93
C SER A 99 4.46 -18.14 17.96
N HIS A 100 4.71 -18.54 16.72
CA HIS A 100 5.15 -17.67 15.62
C HIS A 100 4.10 -16.63 15.19
N LEU A 101 2.82 -16.81 15.55
CA LEU A 101 1.71 -15.90 15.28
C LEU A 101 1.39 -14.95 16.44
N LYS A 102 2.16 -14.99 17.53
CA LYS A 102 1.95 -14.16 18.72
C LYS A 102 1.66 -12.68 18.41
N HIS A 103 2.42 -12.08 17.50
CA HIS A 103 2.25 -10.67 17.14
C HIS A 103 1.01 -10.42 16.28
N VAL A 104 0.60 -11.38 15.45
CA VAL A 104 -0.67 -11.32 14.70
C VAL A 104 -1.82 -11.24 15.68
N PHE A 105 -1.84 -12.12 16.69
CA PHE A 105 -2.88 -12.14 17.72
C PHE A 105 -2.89 -10.85 18.52
N ALA A 106 -1.73 -10.41 18.99
CA ALA A 106 -1.61 -9.18 19.78
C ALA A 106 -2.13 -7.94 19.02
N VAL A 107 -1.86 -7.82 17.72
CA VAL A 107 -2.36 -6.68 16.93
C VAL A 107 -3.86 -6.82 16.65
N MET A 108 -4.35 -8.00 16.26
CA MET A 108 -5.79 -8.25 16.04
C MET A 108 -6.63 -7.92 17.29
N GLU A 109 -6.19 -8.38 18.46
CA GLU A 109 -6.87 -8.11 19.73
C GLU A 109 -6.91 -6.61 20.06
N ARG A 110 -5.80 -5.89 19.81
CA ARG A 110 -5.75 -4.42 19.98
C ARG A 110 -6.64 -3.68 19.00
N LEU A 111 -6.84 -4.22 17.80
CA LEU A 111 -7.81 -3.73 16.83
C LEU A 111 -9.26 -4.11 17.17
N GLY A 112 -9.48 -4.82 18.28
CA GLY A 112 -10.81 -5.16 18.79
C GLY A 112 -11.40 -6.44 18.20
N PHE A 113 -10.61 -7.23 17.46
CA PHE A 113 -11.05 -8.52 16.95
C PHE A 113 -11.08 -9.57 18.06
N LYS A 114 -11.98 -10.53 17.92
CA LYS A 114 -12.07 -11.71 18.78
C LYS A 114 -11.56 -12.94 18.03
N HIS A 115 -10.79 -13.79 18.70
CA HIS A 115 -10.42 -15.08 18.15
C HIS A 115 -11.65 -16.00 18.02
N GLY A 116 -11.85 -16.55 16.83
CA GLY A 116 -12.96 -17.43 16.49
C GLY A 116 -12.82 -18.82 17.10
N SER A 117 -13.94 -19.52 17.24
CA SER A 117 -13.93 -20.94 17.57
C SER A 117 -13.57 -21.78 16.34
N ASN A 118 -12.77 -22.82 16.54
CA ASN A 118 -12.47 -23.79 15.49
C ASN A 118 -13.77 -24.32 14.84
N ASN A 119 -13.80 -24.38 13.51
CA ASN A 119 -14.92 -24.85 12.66
C ASN A 119 -16.12 -23.89 12.47
N SER A 120 -16.08 -22.64 12.97
CA SER A 120 -17.09 -21.64 12.60
C SER A 120 -16.89 -21.15 11.15
N THR A 121 -17.97 -20.93 10.42
CA THR A 121 -17.97 -20.19 9.13
C THR A 121 -18.32 -18.71 9.30
N ASP A 122 -18.64 -18.28 10.53
CA ASP A 122 -18.91 -16.91 10.93
C ASP A 122 -17.62 -16.23 11.41
N TRP A 123 -16.79 -15.84 10.44
CA TRP A 123 -15.54 -15.10 10.64
C TRP A 123 -15.41 -14.00 9.60
N ASP A 124 -14.69 -12.93 9.95
CA ASP A 124 -14.37 -11.81 9.08
C ASP A 124 -13.00 -11.96 8.42
N ILE A 125 -12.03 -12.55 9.14
CA ILE A 125 -10.67 -12.78 8.64
C ILE A 125 -10.27 -14.23 8.88
N LEU A 126 -9.71 -14.86 7.86
CA LEU A 126 -8.95 -16.10 7.99
C LEU A 126 -7.48 -15.76 7.80
N TRP A 127 -6.70 -15.86 8.89
CA TRP A 127 -5.26 -15.74 8.87
C TRP A 127 -4.63 -17.13 8.75
N ALA A 128 -4.19 -17.48 7.56
CA ALA A 128 -3.51 -18.71 7.27
C ALA A 128 -1.98 -18.53 7.35
N HIS A 129 -1.28 -19.44 8.01
CA HIS A 129 0.17 -19.55 7.94
C HIS A 129 0.59 -20.40 6.72
N ASP A 130 -0.06 -21.54 6.52
CA ASP A 130 0.14 -22.41 5.36
C ASP A 130 -0.74 -22.01 4.17
N TYR A 131 -0.31 -22.35 2.94
CA TYR A 131 -1.11 -22.13 1.72
C TYR A 131 -2.49 -22.81 1.81
N PRO A 132 -3.60 -22.05 1.93
CA PRO A 132 -4.88 -22.61 2.39
C PRO A 132 -5.72 -23.21 1.26
N PHE A 133 -5.42 -22.88 -0.01
CA PHE A 133 -6.27 -23.20 -1.15
C PHE A 133 -6.30 -24.68 -1.55
N ARG A 134 -5.40 -25.51 -1.00
CA ARG A 134 -5.45 -26.97 -1.19
C ARG A 134 -6.45 -27.62 -0.24
N ALA A 135 -6.40 -27.27 1.04
CA ALA A 135 -7.22 -27.90 2.08
C ALA A 135 -8.61 -27.24 2.21
N LEU A 136 -8.68 -25.91 2.06
CA LEU A 136 -9.89 -25.14 2.31
C LEU A 136 -10.61 -24.70 1.02
N GLN A 137 -10.28 -25.29 -0.13
CA GLN A 137 -10.80 -24.86 -1.44
C GLN A 137 -12.34 -24.68 -1.49
N PRO A 138 -13.17 -25.62 -1.00
CA PRO A 138 -14.63 -25.46 -1.08
C PRO A 138 -15.15 -24.28 -0.27
N LEU A 139 -14.53 -24.01 0.89
CA LEU A 139 -14.84 -22.87 1.75
C LEU A 139 -14.43 -21.56 1.06
N LEU A 140 -13.19 -21.51 0.55
CA LEU A 140 -12.61 -20.30 -0.04
C LEU A 140 -13.27 -19.88 -1.36
N ARG A 141 -13.84 -20.82 -2.14
CA ARG A 141 -14.60 -20.50 -3.36
C ARG A 141 -15.91 -19.75 -3.06
N ASN A 142 -16.45 -19.90 -1.85
CA ASN A 142 -17.77 -19.40 -1.45
C ASN A 142 -17.70 -18.32 -0.37
N LEU A 143 -16.62 -17.53 -0.36
CA LEU A 143 -16.46 -16.42 0.59
C LEU A 143 -17.56 -15.37 0.44
N LYS A 144 -18.00 -14.84 1.58
CA LYS A 144 -18.91 -13.70 1.64
C LYS A 144 -18.14 -12.41 1.29
N PRO A 145 -18.81 -11.36 0.78
CA PRO A 145 -18.14 -10.11 0.35
C PRO A 145 -17.28 -9.42 1.43
N HIS A 146 -17.59 -9.60 2.72
CA HIS A 146 -16.85 -8.98 3.82
C HIS A 146 -15.64 -9.79 4.28
N GLN A 147 -15.58 -11.08 3.93
CA GLN A 147 -14.55 -11.99 4.42
C GLN A 147 -13.20 -11.68 3.79
N LYS A 148 -12.13 -11.85 4.55
CA LYS A 148 -10.77 -11.64 4.06
C LYS A 148 -9.85 -12.81 4.38
N VAL A 149 -8.93 -13.09 3.47
CA VAL A 149 -7.91 -14.14 3.60
C VAL A 149 -6.56 -13.54 3.21
N ASN A 150 -5.54 -13.79 4.04
CA ASN A 150 -4.20 -13.21 3.89
C ASN A 150 -3.30 -13.89 2.84
N HIS A 151 -3.90 -14.62 1.88
CA HIS A 151 -3.19 -15.12 0.71
C HIS A 151 -3.98 -14.93 -0.58
N PHE A 152 -3.28 -14.77 -1.70
CA PHE A 152 -3.87 -14.93 -3.04
C PHE A 152 -3.77 -16.37 -3.54
N PRO A 153 -4.79 -16.89 -4.25
CA PRO A 153 -4.63 -18.11 -5.05
C PRO A 153 -3.48 -17.93 -6.04
N GLY A 154 -2.53 -18.86 -6.04
CA GLY A 154 -1.36 -18.79 -6.92
C GLY A 154 -0.23 -17.89 -6.45
N CYS A 155 -0.24 -17.34 -5.23
CA CYS A 155 0.88 -16.54 -4.71
C CYS A 155 2.24 -17.25 -4.79
N GLY A 156 2.24 -18.59 -4.82
CA GLY A 156 3.40 -19.43 -5.14
C GLY A 156 4.14 -19.09 -6.44
N TYR A 157 3.51 -18.46 -7.43
CA TYR A 157 4.22 -18.01 -8.64
C TYR A 157 5.26 -16.91 -8.36
N ILE A 158 5.12 -16.21 -7.23
CA ILE A 158 6.09 -15.24 -6.72
C ILE A 158 6.96 -15.87 -5.63
N THR A 159 6.36 -16.63 -4.71
CA THR A 159 7.06 -17.10 -3.49
C THR A 159 7.76 -18.44 -3.65
N ASN A 160 7.50 -19.19 -4.71
CA ASN A 160 8.28 -20.37 -5.03
C ASN A 160 9.66 -19.94 -5.50
N LYS A 161 10.68 -20.37 -4.75
CA LYS A 161 12.07 -19.98 -4.96
C LYS A 161 12.60 -20.30 -6.37
N VAL A 162 12.25 -21.46 -6.92
CA VAL A 162 12.68 -21.86 -8.28
C VAL A 162 11.96 -21.03 -9.32
N ASP A 163 10.65 -20.87 -9.21
CA ASP A 163 9.88 -20.10 -10.19
C ASP A 163 10.26 -18.61 -10.18
N LEU A 164 10.64 -18.07 -9.02
CA LEU A 164 11.20 -16.72 -8.91
C LEU A 164 12.59 -16.63 -9.52
N ALA A 165 13.53 -17.49 -9.11
CA ALA A 165 14.91 -17.46 -9.60
C ALA A 165 15.01 -17.65 -11.12
N MET A 166 14.09 -18.43 -11.70
CA MET A 166 14.03 -18.69 -13.15
C MET A 166 13.29 -17.59 -13.93
N THR A 167 12.78 -16.56 -13.26
CA THR A 167 12.13 -15.43 -13.92
C THR A 167 13.17 -14.52 -14.53
N GLU A 168 13.16 -14.39 -15.86
CA GLU A 168 14.06 -13.48 -16.57
C GLU A 168 13.58 -12.02 -16.41
N LEU A 169 14.12 -11.34 -15.40
CA LEU A 169 13.91 -9.92 -15.12
C LEU A 169 15.21 -9.27 -14.65
N PRO A 170 15.35 -7.94 -14.80
CA PRO A 170 16.35 -7.19 -14.06
C PRO A 170 16.28 -7.52 -12.57
N TYR A 171 17.41 -7.41 -11.86
CA TYR A 171 17.54 -7.66 -10.42
C TYR A 171 17.45 -9.13 -9.97
N ILE A 172 17.21 -10.10 -10.86
CA ILE A 172 17.25 -11.53 -10.50
C ILE A 172 18.55 -12.13 -11.06
N PRO A 173 19.46 -12.66 -10.21
CA PRO A 173 20.67 -13.31 -10.69
C PRO A 173 20.33 -14.49 -11.61
N ARG A 174 21.13 -14.68 -12.66
CA ARG A 174 20.88 -15.72 -13.67
C ARG A 174 20.81 -17.10 -13.02
N ALA A 175 19.79 -17.88 -13.37
CA ALA A 175 19.59 -19.23 -12.85
C ALA A 175 19.33 -20.26 -13.96
N PHE A 176 19.60 -21.53 -13.64
CA PHE A 176 19.49 -22.67 -14.54
C PHE A 176 18.89 -23.86 -13.78
N ARG A 177 17.84 -24.50 -14.32
CA ARG A 177 17.25 -25.71 -13.71
C ARG A 177 18.09 -26.93 -14.03
N LEU A 178 18.50 -27.71 -13.04
CA LEU A 178 19.21 -28.96 -13.28
C LEU A 178 18.26 -30.17 -13.21
N PRO A 179 18.50 -31.21 -14.01
CA PRO A 179 19.54 -31.32 -15.05
C PRO A 179 19.18 -30.64 -16.40
N GLY A 180 17.96 -30.11 -16.54
CA GLY A 180 17.39 -29.70 -17.85
C GLY A 180 18.11 -28.56 -18.59
N ASP A 181 18.76 -27.64 -17.89
CA ASP A 181 19.47 -26.48 -18.45
C ASP A 181 21.00 -26.65 -18.43
N LYS A 182 21.51 -27.88 -18.25
CA LYS A 182 22.95 -28.19 -18.17
C LYS A 182 23.76 -27.54 -19.31
N ASP A 183 23.34 -27.71 -20.55
CA ASP A 183 24.06 -27.16 -21.71
C ASP A 183 24.07 -25.63 -21.72
N LYS A 184 22.97 -24.99 -21.29
CA LYS A 184 22.89 -23.52 -21.19
C LYS A 184 23.80 -22.99 -20.09
N LEU A 185 23.86 -23.67 -18.94
CA LEU A 185 24.77 -23.34 -17.85
C LEU A 185 26.23 -23.42 -18.33
N MET A 186 26.61 -24.51 -19.01
CA MET A 186 27.97 -24.68 -19.52
C MET A 186 28.35 -23.61 -20.56
N ALA A 187 27.43 -23.26 -21.46
CA ALA A 187 27.64 -22.18 -22.42
C ALA A 187 27.80 -20.82 -21.72
N TYR A 188 26.97 -20.53 -20.72
CA TYR A 188 27.05 -19.30 -19.93
C TYR A 188 28.37 -19.20 -19.17
N ALA A 189 28.76 -20.28 -18.48
CA ALA A 189 30.01 -20.36 -17.72
C ALA A 189 31.25 -20.20 -18.60
N LYS A 190 31.21 -20.72 -19.84
CA LYS A 190 32.30 -20.52 -20.80
C LYS A 190 32.47 -19.05 -21.22
N MET A 191 31.37 -18.29 -21.27
CA MET A 191 31.40 -16.86 -21.58
C MET A 191 31.76 -16.01 -20.36
N HIS A 192 31.52 -16.52 -19.14
CA HIS A 192 31.77 -15.83 -17.87
C HIS A 192 32.60 -16.72 -16.94
N PRO A 193 33.91 -16.92 -17.23
CA PRO A 193 34.74 -17.91 -16.54
C PRO A 193 34.97 -17.60 -15.05
N ASP A 194 34.84 -16.33 -14.66
CA ASP A 194 35.06 -15.87 -13.28
C ASP A 194 33.78 -15.95 -12.42
N THR A 195 32.63 -16.27 -13.01
CA THR A 195 31.36 -16.33 -12.27
C THR A 195 31.33 -17.52 -11.31
N GLN A 196 31.03 -17.22 -10.05
CA GLN A 196 30.73 -18.24 -9.04
C GLN A 196 29.24 -18.57 -9.02
N PHE A 197 28.90 -19.78 -8.59
CA PHE A 197 27.52 -20.23 -8.56
C PHE A 197 27.16 -20.84 -7.21
N VAL A 198 25.87 -20.79 -6.88
CA VAL A 198 25.28 -21.48 -5.75
C VAL A 198 24.30 -22.53 -6.27
N GLN A 199 24.51 -23.78 -5.87
CA GLN A 199 23.52 -24.83 -6.07
C GLN A 199 22.54 -24.82 -4.89
N LYS A 200 21.25 -24.81 -5.19
CA LYS A 200 20.18 -24.79 -4.18
C LYS A 200 19.20 -25.92 -4.47
N SER A 201 18.83 -26.66 -3.43
CA SER A 201 17.69 -27.59 -3.49
C SER A 201 16.38 -26.87 -3.16
N ASN A 202 15.26 -27.46 -3.57
CA ASN A 202 13.92 -26.97 -3.20
C ASN A 202 13.67 -26.89 -1.68
N SER A 203 14.51 -27.51 -0.85
CA SER A 203 14.33 -27.64 0.61
C SER A 203 15.38 -26.90 1.45
N HIS A 204 16.16 -25.99 0.86
CA HIS A 204 17.23 -25.23 1.54
C HIS A 204 18.37 -26.06 2.17
N ARG A 205 18.44 -27.37 1.94
CA ARG A 205 19.59 -28.18 2.34
C ARG A 205 20.68 -28.12 1.26
N GLY A 206 21.92 -27.86 1.66
CA GLY A 206 23.12 -27.96 0.80
C GLY A 206 23.44 -26.73 -0.04
N VAL A 207 23.25 -25.52 0.48
CA VAL A 207 23.67 -24.27 -0.21
C VAL A 207 25.18 -24.18 -0.16
N HIS A 208 25.86 -24.41 -1.28
CA HIS A 208 27.32 -24.28 -1.38
C HIS A 208 27.71 -23.38 -2.54
N VAL A 209 28.63 -22.45 -2.30
CA VAL A 209 29.31 -21.70 -3.37
C VAL A 209 30.33 -22.63 -4.01
N VAL A 210 30.16 -22.90 -5.29
CA VAL A 210 31.01 -23.79 -6.06
C VAL A 210 31.33 -23.20 -7.43
N SER A 211 32.50 -23.53 -7.96
CA SER A 211 32.79 -23.28 -9.37
C SER A 211 31.99 -24.25 -10.24
N VAL A 212 31.82 -23.90 -11.51
CA VAL A 212 31.06 -24.75 -12.45
C VAL A 212 31.68 -26.14 -12.61
N ALA A 213 33.00 -26.25 -12.50
CA ALA A 213 33.71 -27.52 -12.56
C ALA A 213 33.42 -28.45 -11.37
N ALA A 214 32.92 -27.93 -10.25
CA ALA A 214 32.62 -28.67 -9.03
C ALA A 214 31.11 -28.90 -8.79
N LEU A 215 30.24 -28.44 -9.72
CA LEU A 215 28.80 -28.66 -9.61
C LEU A 215 28.43 -30.12 -9.90
N ASP A 216 27.54 -30.68 -9.07
CA ASP A 216 26.82 -31.91 -9.43
C ASP A 216 25.68 -31.55 -10.37
N LEU A 217 25.93 -31.74 -11.67
CA LEU A 217 25.03 -31.34 -12.75
C LEU A 217 23.85 -32.29 -12.94
N ASP A 218 23.89 -33.46 -12.29
CA ASP A 218 22.91 -34.53 -12.49
C ASP A 218 21.95 -34.66 -11.29
N THR A 219 22.11 -33.85 -10.24
CA THR A 219 21.20 -33.83 -9.09
C THR A 219 19.79 -33.35 -9.50
N PRO A 220 18.75 -34.20 -9.40
CA PRO A 220 17.39 -33.81 -9.74
C PRO A 220 16.84 -32.78 -8.76
N GLU A 221 15.90 -31.95 -9.24
CA GLU A 221 15.18 -30.95 -8.43
C GLU A 221 16.08 -29.89 -7.75
N THR A 222 17.23 -29.61 -8.35
CA THR A 222 18.10 -28.50 -7.95
C THR A 222 18.12 -27.43 -9.02
N PHE A 223 18.48 -26.22 -8.63
CA PHE A 223 18.81 -25.16 -9.56
C PHE A 223 20.14 -24.53 -9.16
N VAL A 224 20.83 -24.02 -10.18
CA VAL A 224 22.09 -23.30 -10.03
C VAL A 224 21.82 -21.84 -10.31
N GLN A 225 22.29 -20.97 -9.43
CA GLN A 225 22.12 -19.53 -9.57
C GLN A 225 23.48 -18.84 -9.45
N GLU A 226 23.69 -17.80 -10.24
CA GLU A 226 24.84 -16.91 -10.12
C GLU A 226 24.98 -16.36 -8.69
N TYR A 227 26.20 -16.42 -8.18
CA TYR A 227 26.55 -15.94 -6.85
C TYR A 227 27.05 -14.51 -6.92
N ILE A 228 26.54 -13.65 -6.01
CA ILE A 228 27.06 -12.29 -5.83
C ILE A 228 28.32 -12.38 -4.96
N ASP A 229 29.47 -12.44 -5.61
CA ASP A 229 30.79 -12.71 -5.01
C ASP A 229 31.48 -11.47 -4.39
N ARG A 230 31.09 -10.27 -4.85
CA ARG A 230 31.49 -8.95 -4.32
C ARG A 230 30.32 -8.22 -3.65
N PRO A 231 29.74 -8.77 -2.55
CA PRO A 231 28.64 -8.13 -1.83
C PRO A 231 29.09 -6.84 -1.16
N LEU A 232 28.16 -5.91 -0.94
CA LEU A 232 28.37 -4.82 0.01
C LEU A 232 28.56 -5.40 1.40
N LEU A 233 29.64 -5.02 2.08
CA LEU A 233 29.94 -5.42 3.45
C LEU A 233 29.78 -4.24 4.40
N VAL A 234 29.22 -4.48 5.58
CA VAL A 234 29.24 -3.54 6.71
C VAL A 234 30.15 -4.13 7.77
N ASP A 235 31.23 -3.42 8.10
CA ASP A 235 32.28 -3.89 9.00
C ASP A 235 32.82 -5.29 8.67
N GLY A 236 32.80 -5.67 7.39
CA GLY A 236 33.26 -6.96 6.89
C GLY A 236 32.22 -8.08 6.90
N TYR A 237 30.99 -7.82 7.37
CA TYR A 237 29.89 -8.78 7.36
C TYR A 237 29.00 -8.62 6.12
N LYS A 238 28.70 -9.75 5.46
CA LYS A 238 27.66 -9.82 4.42
C LYS A 238 26.28 -9.79 5.09
N PHE A 239 25.28 -9.25 4.41
CA PHE A 239 23.91 -9.18 4.94
C PHE A 239 22.87 -9.34 3.84
N ASP A 240 21.63 -9.54 4.26
CA ASP A 240 20.45 -9.37 3.42
C ASP A 240 19.48 -8.33 4.01
N ILE A 241 18.56 -7.88 3.16
CA ILE A 241 17.50 -6.93 3.51
C ILE A 241 16.15 -7.59 3.25
N GLY A 242 15.38 -7.80 4.31
CA GLY A 242 13.99 -8.23 4.25
C GLY A 242 13.04 -7.02 4.17
N VAL A 243 12.37 -6.86 3.03
CA VAL A 243 11.38 -5.80 2.79
C VAL A 243 9.98 -6.40 2.81
N TYR A 244 9.12 -5.89 3.68
CA TYR A 244 7.73 -6.34 3.79
C TYR A 244 6.87 -5.70 2.70
N THR A 245 6.32 -6.53 1.82
CA THR A 245 5.53 -6.14 0.65
C THR A 245 4.09 -6.63 0.80
N VAL A 246 3.14 -5.75 0.52
CA VAL A 246 1.70 -6.04 0.60
C VAL A 246 1.06 -5.91 -0.77
N VAL A 247 0.40 -6.97 -1.23
CA VAL A 247 -0.47 -6.95 -2.42
C VAL A 247 -1.91 -6.86 -1.93
N THR A 248 -2.60 -5.77 -2.29
CA THR A 248 -4.00 -5.54 -1.89
C THR A 248 -5.00 -5.93 -2.98
N SER A 249 -4.53 -5.99 -4.23
CA SER A 249 -5.32 -6.35 -5.40
C SER A 249 -4.42 -6.84 -6.51
N ILE A 250 -4.91 -7.81 -7.29
CA ILE A 250 -4.24 -8.37 -8.47
C ILE A 250 -4.93 -7.94 -9.78
N ASP A 251 -6.06 -7.25 -9.70
CA ASP A 251 -6.85 -6.84 -10.88
C ASP A 251 -7.81 -5.67 -10.54
N PRO A 252 -7.40 -4.40 -10.75
CA PRO A 252 -6.06 -3.97 -11.15
C PRO A 252 -5.02 -4.21 -10.05
N LEU A 253 -3.77 -4.43 -10.44
CA LEU A 253 -2.66 -4.67 -9.53
C LEU A 253 -2.39 -3.45 -8.63
N ARG A 254 -2.35 -3.68 -7.32
CA ARG A 254 -1.97 -2.69 -6.31
C ARG A 254 -1.02 -3.32 -5.30
N VAL A 255 0.16 -2.73 -5.20
CA VAL A 255 1.29 -3.25 -4.40
C VAL A 255 1.89 -2.12 -3.58
N TYR A 256 2.19 -2.42 -2.33
CA TYR A 256 2.78 -1.51 -1.36
C TYR A 256 3.97 -2.17 -0.67
N ILE A 257 4.87 -1.37 -0.12
CA ILE A 257 5.89 -1.82 0.83
C ILE A 257 5.66 -1.12 2.17
N TYR A 258 5.92 -1.80 3.28
CA TYR A 258 6.08 -1.11 4.56
C TYR A 258 7.38 -0.30 4.52
N ASN A 259 7.27 1.03 4.60
CA ASN A 259 8.40 1.94 4.48
C ASN A 259 8.87 2.48 5.86
N GLY A 260 8.18 2.13 6.95
CA GLY A 260 8.54 2.55 8.30
C GLY A 260 9.87 1.97 8.79
N ASP A 261 10.22 0.75 8.36
CA ASP A 261 11.54 0.15 8.56
C ASP A 261 11.70 -1.10 7.65
N VAL A 262 12.86 -1.75 7.72
CA VAL A 262 13.18 -3.03 7.05
C VAL A 262 13.91 -3.96 8.03
N LEU A 263 14.02 -5.24 7.68
CA LEU A 263 14.80 -6.19 8.47
C LEU A 263 16.20 -6.35 7.86
N PHE A 264 17.25 -5.91 8.55
CA PHE A 264 18.63 -6.27 8.20
C PHE A 264 19.06 -7.50 8.99
N ARG A 265 19.66 -8.47 8.30
CA ARG A 265 20.23 -9.68 8.92
C ARG A 265 21.65 -9.89 8.41
N PHE A 266 22.62 -9.92 9.32
CA PHE A 266 24.02 -10.08 8.97
C PHE A 266 24.46 -11.54 9.13
N CYS A 267 25.39 -11.95 8.30
CA CYS A 267 26.11 -13.21 8.45
C CYS A 267 26.85 -13.21 9.81
N PRO A 268 26.87 -14.31 10.58
CA PRO A 268 27.56 -14.35 11.87
C PRO A 268 29.08 -14.18 11.80
N GLN A 269 29.70 -14.47 10.65
CA GLN A 269 31.14 -14.39 10.46
C GLN A 269 31.54 -13.40 9.38
N LEU A 270 32.76 -12.84 9.52
CA LEU A 270 33.36 -11.94 8.53
C LEU A 270 33.51 -12.65 7.19
N TYR A 271 33.14 -11.96 6.12
CA TYR A 271 33.17 -12.47 4.75
C TYR A 271 34.59 -12.82 4.31
N TYR A 272 35.56 -11.96 4.62
CA TYR A 272 36.97 -12.17 4.29
C TYR A 272 37.82 -12.60 5.49
N PRO A 273 38.83 -13.48 5.31
CA PRO A 273 39.09 -14.25 4.09
C PRO A 273 37.92 -15.21 3.77
N PHE A 274 37.62 -15.35 2.48
CA PHE A 274 36.46 -16.12 2.02
C PHE A 274 36.75 -17.61 2.08
N ASP A 275 35.84 -18.36 2.70
CA ASP A 275 35.90 -19.82 2.78
C ASP A 275 34.51 -20.39 2.40
N PRO A 276 34.36 -21.04 1.24
CA PRO A 276 33.08 -21.59 0.80
C PRO A 276 32.58 -22.74 1.69
N ALA A 277 33.44 -23.34 2.52
CA ALA A 277 33.05 -24.37 3.47
C ALA A 277 32.32 -23.81 4.71
N VAL A 278 32.44 -22.51 4.98
CA VAL A 278 31.84 -21.86 6.15
C VAL A 278 30.63 -21.04 5.73
N LEU A 279 29.45 -21.63 5.82
CA LEU A 279 28.18 -21.00 5.37
C LEU A 279 27.88 -19.68 6.09
N ASP A 280 28.20 -19.58 7.39
CA ASP A 280 27.97 -18.39 8.23
C ASP A 280 28.73 -17.14 7.76
N LYS A 281 29.60 -17.25 6.75
CA LYS A 281 30.23 -16.11 6.09
C LYS A 281 29.36 -15.50 5.00
N TYR A 282 28.48 -16.29 4.36
CA TYR A 282 27.81 -15.87 3.13
C TYR A 282 26.33 -16.25 2.99
N VAL A 283 25.81 -17.05 3.91
CA VAL A 283 24.39 -17.43 4.02
C VAL A 283 23.84 -16.87 5.32
N VAL A 284 22.75 -16.12 5.23
CA VAL A 284 22.01 -15.65 6.39
C VAL A 284 21.08 -16.77 6.87
N GLY A 285 21.35 -17.28 8.07
CA GLY A 285 20.53 -18.28 8.75
C GLY A 285 19.54 -17.67 9.75
N ASP A 286 18.90 -18.52 10.57
CA ASP A 286 18.00 -18.08 11.63
C ASP A 286 18.74 -17.39 12.79
N ASP A 287 19.96 -17.86 13.12
CA ASP A 287 20.86 -17.30 14.12
C ASP A 287 21.78 -16.19 13.53
N TYR A 288 21.18 -15.24 12.81
CA TYR A 288 21.93 -14.16 12.16
C TYR A 288 22.50 -13.15 13.17
N LEU A 289 23.56 -12.43 12.79
CA LEU A 289 24.08 -11.31 13.57
C LEU A 289 23.15 -10.09 13.41
N PRO A 290 22.56 -9.57 14.49
CA PRO A 290 21.59 -8.49 14.38
C PRO A 290 22.27 -7.12 14.23
N ILE A 291 21.54 -6.15 13.66
CA ILE A 291 22.07 -4.81 13.35
C ILE A 291 22.65 -4.07 14.56
N TRP A 292 22.13 -4.29 15.78
CA TRP A 292 22.60 -3.64 17.00
C TRP A 292 23.96 -4.15 17.49
N GLU A 293 24.48 -5.23 16.90
CA GLU A 293 25.82 -5.76 17.16
C GLU A 293 26.85 -5.32 16.11
N ILE A 294 26.42 -4.62 15.05
CA ILE A 294 27.29 -4.11 13.99
C ILE A 294 27.92 -2.77 14.41
N PRO A 295 29.25 -2.67 14.59
CA PRO A 295 29.89 -1.51 15.20
C PRO A 295 29.56 -0.16 14.55
N SER A 296 29.59 -0.09 13.22
CA SER A 296 29.33 1.13 12.47
C SER A 296 27.85 1.53 12.45
N LEU A 297 26.93 0.61 12.76
CA LEU A 297 25.49 0.87 12.79
C LEU A 297 24.96 1.09 14.21
N GLN A 298 25.65 0.55 15.23
CA GLN A 298 25.26 0.66 16.64
C GLN A 298 25.00 2.11 17.06
N LYS A 299 25.87 3.05 16.66
CA LYS A 299 25.69 4.47 17.00
C LYS A 299 24.40 5.06 16.42
N TYR A 300 24.02 4.67 15.21
CA TYR A 300 22.79 5.19 14.58
C TYR A 300 21.54 4.52 15.17
N TYR A 301 21.59 3.20 15.31
CA TYR A 301 20.44 2.40 15.72
C TYR A 301 20.21 2.42 17.22
N VAL A 302 21.23 2.10 18.02
CA VAL A 302 21.14 1.96 19.48
C VAL A 302 21.20 3.31 20.17
N ASP A 303 22.22 4.12 19.88
CA ASP A 303 22.45 5.37 20.64
C ASP A 303 21.50 6.50 20.21
N LEU A 304 21.16 6.58 18.92
CA LEU A 304 20.32 7.64 18.36
C LEU A 304 18.88 7.21 18.08
N GLY A 305 18.56 5.91 18.13
CA GLY A 305 17.20 5.41 17.98
C GLY A 305 16.63 5.50 16.55
N PHE A 306 17.48 5.58 15.52
CA PHE A 306 17.04 5.51 14.13
C PHE A 306 16.55 4.12 13.76
N SER A 307 15.66 4.02 12.77
CA SER A 307 15.26 2.75 12.17
C SER A 307 16.46 1.98 11.60
N MET A 308 16.30 0.67 11.34
CA MET A 308 17.35 -0.11 10.67
C MET A 308 17.65 0.47 9.27
N LYS A 309 16.59 0.85 8.56
CA LYS A 309 16.66 1.52 7.26
C LYS A 309 17.47 2.81 7.31
N GLU A 310 17.12 3.74 8.20
CA GLU A 310 17.80 5.04 8.29
C GLU A 310 19.26 4.90 8.77
N SER A 311 19.53 3.94 9.65
CA SER A 311 20.88 3.61 10.09
C SER A 311 21.76 3.14 8.92
N PHE A 312 21.23 2.27 8.07
CA PHE A 312 21.88 1.87 6.83
C PHE A 312 22.06 3.06 5.86
N ASP A 313 21.02 3.87 5.65
CA ASP A 313 21.10 5.05 4.78
C ASP A 313 22.19 6.03 5.25
N ALA A 314 22.33 6.24 6.56
CA ALA A 314 23.38 7.06 7.15
C ALA A 314 24.77 6.45 6.93
N PHE A 315 24.91 5.13 7.11
CA PHE A 315 26.15 4.41 6.83
C PHE A 315 26.58 4.55 5.36
N VAL A 316 25.67 4.31 4.41
CA VAL A 316 25.95 4.43 2.97
C VAL A 316 26.38 5.85 2.60
N ARG A 317 25.71 6.88 3.14
CA ARG A 317 26.11 8.29 2.96
C ARG A 317 27.47 8.59 3.56
N SER A 318 27.81 8.00 4.71
CA SER A 318 29.13 8.16 5.34
C SER A 318 30.27 7.61 4.47
N LYS A 319 29.96 6.67 3.56
CA LYS A 319 30.89 6.13 2.54
C LYS A 319 30.87 6.92 1.23
N GLY A 320 30.17 8.05 1.17
CA GLY A 320 30.09 8.90 -0.03
C GLY A 320 29.19 8.36 -1.14
N LYS A 321 28.28 7.42 -0.83
CA LYS A 321 27.34 6.84 -1.80
C LYS A 321 25.89 7.28 -1.51
N ASP A 322 25.01 7.16 -2.50
CA ASP A 322 23.59 7.52 -2.37
C ASP A 322 22.70 6.28 -2.11
N PRO A 323 22.10 6.14 -0.92
CA PRO A 323 21.19 5.02 -0.63
C PRO A 323 19.90 5.06 -1.44
N LEU A 324 19.49 6.21 -2.02
CA LEU A 324 18.28 6.26 -2.86
C LEU A 324 18.36 5.35 -4.08
N ASN A 325 19.57 5.09 -4.58
CA ASN A 325 19.78 4.16 -5.70
C ASN A 325 19.40 2.73 -5.32
N VAL A 326 19.63 2.31 -4.07
CA VAL A 326 19.23 0.99 -3.55
C VAL A 326 17.71 0.90 -3.49
N TRP A 327 17.05 1.86 -2.84
CA TRP A 327 15.60 1.80 -2.62
C TRP A 327 14.79 1.89 -3.92
N LYS A 328 15.25 2.69 -4.90
CA LYS A 328 14.64 2.72 -6.24
C LYS A 328 14.70 1.36 -6.93
N GLN A 329 15.84 0.65 -6.86
CA GLN A 329 15.98 -0.68 -7.44
C GLN A 329 15.14 -1.73 -6.68
N VAL A 330 15.07 -1.66 -5.35
CA VAL A 330 14.18 -2.51 -4.53
C VAL A 330 12.71 -2.35 -4.97
N GLU A 331 12.24 -1.10 -5.07
CA GLU A 331 10.87 -0.80 -5.51
C GLU A 331 10.61 -1.29 -6.94
N ASP A 332 11.57 -1.09 -7.83
CA ASP A 332 11.46 -1.52 -9.23
C ASP A 332 11.46 -3.05 -9.37
N ALA A 333 12.31 -3.75 -8.63
CA ALA A 333 12.35 -5.21 -8.62
C ALA A 333 11.01 -5.81 -8.19
N ILE A 334 10.44 -5.32 -7.07
CA ILE A 334 9.12 -5.74 -6.57
C ILE A 334 8.04 -5.47 -7.63
N ARG A 335 8.03 -4.26 -8.20
CA ARG A 335 7.10 -3.85 -9.25
C ARG A 335 7.14 -4.80 -10.45
N LEU A 336 8.33 -5.03 -11.02
CA LEU A 336 8.50 -5.84 -12.22
C LEU A 336 8.11 -7.29 -11.98
N ILE A 337 8.47 -7.86 -10.82
CA ILE A 337 8.09 -9.23 -10.46
C ILE A 337 6.57 -9.35 -10.35
N CYS A 338 5.91 -8.44 -9.63
CA CYS A 338 4.44 -8.48 -9.48
C CYS A 338 3.72 -8.29 -10.82
N LEU A 339 4.16 -7.37 -11.68
CA LEU A 339 3.60 -7.19 -13.03
C LEU A 339 3.81 -8.43 -13.90
N LYS A 340 5.00 -9.03 -13.87
CA LYS A 340 5.32 -10.22 -14.67
C LYS A 340 4.47 -11.44 -14.29
N LYS A 341 4.08 -11.55 -13.02
CA LYS A 341 3.30 -12.67 -12.48
C LYS A 341 1.79 -12.40 -12.39
N GLU A 342 1.34 -11.19 -12.70
CA GLU A 342 -0.05 -10.75 -12.55
C GLU A 342 -1.05 -11.68 -13.23
N SER A 343 -0.83 -12.01 -14.51
CA SER A 343 -1.76 -12.84 -15.29
C SER A 343 -1.97 -14.23 -14.67
N LEU A 344 -0.91 -14.84 -14.14
CA LEU A 344 -0.96 -16.14 -13.48
C LEU A 344 -1.76 -16.10 -12.17
N LEU A 345 -1.66 -14.99 -11.43
CA LEU A 345 -2.47 -14.76 -10.22
C LEU A 345 -3.95 -14.55 -10.58
N ILE A 346 -4.23 -13.75 -11.62
CA ILE A 346 -5.59 -13.52 -12.10
C ILE A 346 -6.24 -14.85 -12.55
N GLU A 347 -5.51 -15.66 -13.30
CA GLU A 347 -5.96 -16.98 -13.75
C GLU A 347 -6.25 -17.90 -12.55
N SER A 348 -5.34 -17.96 -11.58
CA SER A 348 -5.52 -18.76 -10.36
C SER A 348 -6.74 -18.31 -9.54
N ALA A 349 -7.01 -17.00 -9.52
CA ALA A 349 -8.12 -16.40 -8.81
C ALA A 349 -9.46 -16.45 -9.57
N SER A 350 -9.48 -16.86 -10.84
CA SER A 350 -10.68 -16.86 -11.70
C SER A 350 -11.83 -17.72 -11.17
N HIS A 351 -11.52 -18.78 -10.42
CA HIS A 351 -12.50 -19.71 -9.84
C HIS A 351 -13.11 -19.22 -8.52
N TYR A 352 -12.73 -18.02 -8.06
CA TYR A 352 -13.20 -17.44 -6.81
C TYR A 352 -14.14 -16.29 -7.10
N LYS A 353 -15.28 -16.26 -6.38
CA LYS A 353 -16.36 -15.31 -6.64
C LYS A 353 -15.92 -13.85 -6.54
N TYR A 354 -15.09 -13.52 -5.55
CA TYR A 354 -14.60 -12.16 -5.32
C TYR A 354 -13.09 -12.14 -5.08
N LYS A 355 -12.34 -11.64 -6.07
CA LYS A 355 -10.88 -11.49 -5.98
C LYS A 355 -10.43 -10.59 -4.81
N HIS A 356 -11.27 -9.63 -4.42
CA HIS A 356 -10.98 -8.66 -3.35
C HIS A 356 -11.12 -9.22 -1.91
N ASN A 357 -11.53 -10.49 -1.77
CA ASN A 357 -11.45 -11.18 -0.48
C ASN A 357 -9.98 -11.51 -0.11
N PHE A 358 -9.08 -11.50 -1.07
CA PHE A 358 -7.70 -11.90 -0.87
C PHE A 358 -6.78 -10.68 -0.76
N PHE A 359 -5.76 -10.80 0.08
CA PHE A 359 -4.60 -9.91 0.15
C PHE A 359 -3.38 -10.76 0.46
N GLU A 360 -2.18 -10.25 0.29
CA GLU A 360 -0.96 -11.02 0.57
C GLU A 360 0.08 -10.12 1.23
N MET A 361 0.73 -10.63 2.28
CA MET A 361 1.96 -10.04 2.82
C MET A 361 3.11 -11.01 2.57
N MET A 362 4.14 -10.52 1.87
CA MET A 362 5.37 -11.25 1.59
C MET A 362 6.56 -10.49 2.19
N ARG A 363 7.68 -11.19 2.43
CA ARG A 363 8.98 -10.54 2.67
C ARG A 363 9.90 -10.84 1.50
N PHE A 364 10.29 -9.82 0.74
CA PHE A 364 11.30 -9.95 -0.30
C PHE A 364 12.68 -9.78 0.33
N ASP A 365 13.56 -10.75 0.10
CA ASP A 365 14.91 -10.75 0.64
C ASP A 365 15.88 -10.34 -0.48
N PHE A 366 16.66 -9.30 -0.22
CA PHE A 366 17.59 -8.70 -1.17
C PHE A 366 19.04 -8.79 -0.71
N VAL A 367 19.96 -8.86 -1.66
CA VAL A 367 21.39 -8.65 -1.46
C VAL A 367 21.84 -7.46 -2.29
N ILE A 368 22.83 -6.73 -1.79
CA ILE A 368 23.42 -5.57 -2.45
C ILE A 368 24.89 -5.90 -2.76
N ASP A 369 25.37 -5.57 -3.95
CA ASP A 369 26.79 -5.65 -4.28
C ASP A 369 27.57 -4.39 -3.87
N GLU A 370 28.91 -4.44 -3.97
CA GLU A 370 29.75 -3.30 -3.61
C GLU A 370 29.48 -2.03 -4.42
N ASP A 371 28.85 -2.15 -5.60
CA ASP A 371 28.47 -1.04 -6.49
C ASP A 371 27.05 -0.51 -6.24
N LEU A 372 26.37 -1.03 -5.21
CA LEU A 372 24.98 -0.73 -4.85
C LEU A 372 23.93 -1.23 -5.86
N ASN A 373 24.25 -2.25 -6.65
CA ASN A 373 23.25 -2.97 -7.43
C ASN A 373 22.48 -3.92 -6.51
N VAL A 374 21.17 -4.00 -6.73
CA VAL A 374 20.25 -4.79 -5.89
C VAL A 374 19.86 -6.08 -6.60
N PHE A 375 19.90 -7.18 -5.85
CA PHE A 375 19.53 -8.51 -6.33
C PHE A 375 18.47 -9.14 -5.42
N VAL A 376 17.38 -9.64 -6.03
CA VAL A 376 16.33 -10.40 -5.35
C VAL A 376 16.80 -11.84 -5.16
N MET A 377 16.78 -12.31 -3.92
CA MET A 377 17.18 -13.67 -3.57
C MET A 377 15.97 -14.59 -3.42
N GLU A 378 14.93 -14.12 -2.75
CA GLU A 378 13.69 -14.86 -2.52
C GLU A 378 12.53 -13.94 -2.14
N ALA A 379 11.31 -14.46 -2.23
CA ALA A 379 10.11 -13.85 -1.69
C ALA A 379 9.41 -14.86 -0.79
N ASN A 380 9.28 -14.55 0.49
CA ASN A 380 8.78 -15.45 1.50
C ASN A 380 7.28 -15.22 1.73
N MET A 381 6.47 -16.26 1.48
CA MET A 381 5.07 -16.34 1.90
C MET A 381 5.04 -16.54 3.42
N SER A 382 4.10 -15.90 4.12
CA SER A 382 3.96 -16.03 5.58
C SER A 382 5.30 -15.83 6.30
N PRO A 383 5.98 -14.68 6.10
CA PRO A 383 7.31 -14.47 6.63
C PRO A 383 7.32 -14.65 8.15
N ASN A 384 8.43 -15.15 8.70
CA ASN A 384 8.57 -15.32 10.14
C ASN A 384 8.47 -13.95 10.84
N LEU A 385 7.49 -13.83 11.74
CA LEU A 385 7.25 -12.65 12.56
C LEU A 385 7.52 -12.93 14.05
N SER A 386 8.18 -14.05 14.38
CA SER A 386 8.53 -14.38 15.76
C SER A 386 9.69 -13.50 16.24
N SER A 387 9.47 -12.80 17.35
CA SER A 387 10.53 -12.09 18.09
C SER A 387 11.13 -12.92 19.23
N ALA A 388 10.86 -14.23 19.29
CA ALA A 388 11.35 -15.07 20.39
C ALA A 388 12.88 -15.13 20.44
N HIS A 389 13.51 -15.28 19.27
CA HIS A 389 14.97 -15.32 19.16
C HIS A 389 15.58 -13.91 19.21
N PHE A 390 14.93 -12.92 18.59
CA PHE A 390 15.33 -11.51 18.60
C PHE A 390 14.23 -10.59 19.15
N PRO A 391 14.12 -10.44 20.49
CA PRO A 391 13.08 -9.62 21.12
C PRO A 391 12.97 -8.17 20.62
N PRO A 392 14.07 -7.45 20.29
CA PRO A 392 13.98 -6.09 19.77
C PRO A 392 13.14 -5.95 18.49
N ASN A 393 13.08 -7.00 17.65
CA ASN A 393 12.31 -6.98 16.40
C ASN A 393 10.78 -7.00 16.60
N ARG A 394 10.31 -7.22 17.83
CA ARG A 394 8.88 -7.20 18.17
C ARG A 394 8.17 -5.98 17.59
N LEU A 395 8.74 -4.79 17.76
CA LEU A 395 8.05 -3.55 17.38
C LEU A 395 7.92 -3.43 15.86
N LEU A 396 8.98 -3.79 15.11
CA LEU A 396 8.95 -3.89 13.66
C LEU A 396 7.79 -4.78 13.19
N TYR A 397 7.67 -5.99 13.74
CA TYR A 397 6.63 -6.92 13.34
C TYR A 397 5.22 -6.43 13.66
N GLU A 398 5.02 -5.86 14.86
CA GLU A 398 3.72 -5.29 15.26
C GLU A 398 3.34 -4.07 14.42
N GLN A 399 4.30 -3.20 14.07
CA GLN A 399 4.05 -2.04 13.20
C GLN A 399 3.75 -2.47 11.76
N THR A 400 4.51 -3.42 11.20
CA THR A 400 4.23 -3.99 9.87
C THR A 400 2.80 -4.54 9.80
N LEU A 401 2.38 -5.32 10.81
CA LEU A 401 1.02 -5.87 10.89
C LEU A 401 -0.04 -4.79 11.06
N PHE A 402 0.19 -3.80 11.92
CA PHE A 402 -0.73 -2.68 12.12
C PHE A 402 -0.98 -1.90 10.83
N ASN A 403 0.10 -1.58 10.11
CA ASN A 403 0.04 -0.89 8.82
C ASN A 403 -0.65 -1.75 7.75
N LEU A 404 -0.31 -3.04 7.66
CA LEU A 404 -1.01 -4.01 6.80
C LEU A 404 -2.52 -3.99 7.05
N PHE A 405 -2.95 -4.12 8.30
CA PHE A 405 -4.37 -4.18 8.62
C PHE A 405 -5.11 -2.88 8.32
N ALA A 406 -4.49 -1.73 8.56
CA ALA A 406 -5.07 -0.44 8.14
C ALA A 406 -5.25 -0.41 6.62
N LEU A 407 -4.21 -0.78 5.87
CA LEU A 407 -4.18 -0.76 4.42
C LEU A 407 -5.26 -1.67 3.78
N VAL A 408 -5.42 -2.90 4.29
CA VAL A 408 -6.41 -3.85 3.74
C VAL A 408 -7.84 -3.63 4.26
N GLY A 409 -8.05 -2.58 5.05
CA GLY A 409 -9.35 -2.20 5.61
C GLY A 409 -9.85 -3.14 6.73
N VAL A 410 -8.91 -3.77 7.44
CA VAL A 410 -9.14 -4.56 8.66
C VAL A 410 -9.11 -3.67 9.90
N GLY A 411 -8.10 -2.80 10.01
CA GLY A 411 -7.97 -1.78 11.05
C GLY A 411 -8.83 -0.55 10.76
N ARG A 412 -10.14 -0.73 10.59
CA ARG A 412 -11.05 0.38 10.25
C ARG A 412 -11.19 1.34 11.42
N ARG A 413 -11.28 2.64 11.11
CA ARG A 413 -11.57 3.70 12.09
C ARG A 413 -13.02 3.71 12.57
N ILE A 414 -13.93 3.17 11.75
CA ILE A 414 -15.35 3.06 12.09
C ILE A 414 -15.56 1.79 12.90
N LEU A 415 -16.06 1.96 14.12
CA LEU A 415 -16.46 0.83 14.96
C LEU A 415 -17.58 0.06 14.25
N ALA A 416 -17.28 -1.19 13.91
CA ALA A 416 -18.21 -2.09 13.26
C ALA A 416 -18.15 -3.47 13.91
N GLU A 417 -19.30 -4.12 13.95
CA GLU A 417 -19.42 -5.45 14.55
C GLU A 417 -18.84 -6.57 13.67
N SER A 418 -18.54 -6.23 12.41
CA SER A 418 -18.03 -7.09 11.34
C SER A 418 -17.36 -6.19 10.28
N LEU A 419 -16.60 -6.78 9.36
CA LEU A 419 -16.11 -6.10 8.16
C LEU A 419 -17.21 -5.80 7.13
N GLN A 420 -18.44 -6.26 7.37
CA GLN A 420 -19.62 -5.94 6.56
C GLN A 420 -19.87 -4.43 6.48
N SER A 421 -20.31 -3.99 5.31
CA SER A 421 -20.83 -2.63 5.19
C SER A 421 -22.15 -2.54 5.94
N ARG A 422 -22.29 -1.52 6.78
CA ARG A 422 -23.49 -1.33 7.63
C ARG A 422 -24.63 -0.64 6.87
N SER A 423 -24.30 0.35 6.04
CA SER A 423 -25.26 1.17 5.30
C SER A 423 -24.62 1.84 4.08
N ARG A 424 -25.45 2.34 3.17
CA ARG A 424 -24.96 3.15 2.03
C ARG A 424 -24.38 4.47 2.51
N GLU A 425 -24.97 5.04 3.55
CA GLU A 425 -24.57 6.28 4.19
C GLU A 425 -23.16 6.16 4.79
N ASP A 426 -22.85 5.06 5.47
CA ASP A 426 -21.52 4.78 6.03
C ASP A 426 -20.45 4.62 4.94
N MET A 427 -20.83 4.03 3.79
CA MET A 427 -19.93 3.93 2.64
C MET A 427 -19.66 5.30 2.01
N LEU A 428 -20.71 6.09 1.79
CA LEU A 428 -20.60 7.44 1.20
C LEU A 428 -19.89 8.42 2.12
N MET A 429 -20.00 8.24 3.44
CA MET A 429 -19.24 9.02 4.43
C MET A 429 -17.74 8.81 4.29
N GLN A 430 -17.31 7.57 4.03
CA GLN A 430 -15.89 7.25 3.85
C GLN A 430 -15.39 7.71 2.49
N VAL A 431 -16.11 7.36 1.41
CA VAL A 431 -15.73 7.71 0.03
C VAL A 431 -16.97 7.91 -0.84
N ALA A 432 -17.22 9.17 -1.21
CA ALA A 432 -18.23 9.53 -2.20
C ALA A 432 -17.61 9.66 -3.60
N GLU A 433 -18.46 9.68 -4.64
CA GLU A 433 -18.01 9.80 -6.04
C GLU A 433 -17.20 11.06 -6.30
N LYS A 434 -17.55 12.17 -5.63
CA LYS A 434 -16.78 13.43 -5.70
C LYS A 434 -15.33 13.29 -5.22
N ASN A 435 -15.02 12.28 -4.41
CA ASN A 435 -13.65 12.00 -3.97
C ASN A 435 -12.85 11.23 -5.03
N LEU A 436 -13.54 10.56 -5.96
CA LEU A 436 -12.99 9.65 -6.96
C LEU A 436 -12.76 10.30 -8.32
N VAL A 437 -13.57 11.27 -8.71
CA VAL A 437 -13.45 11.91 -10.03
C VAL A 437 -12.11 12.64 -10.18
N VAL A 438 -11.56 12.61 -11.39
CA VAL A 438 -10.28 13.21 -11.77
C VAL A 438 -10.38 13.90 -13.13
N PHE A 439 -9.35 14.66 -13.52
CA PHE A 439 -9.23 15.34 -14.83
C PHE A 439 -10.45 16.22 -15.21
N PRO A 440 -10.85 17.20 -14.38
CA PRO A 440 -12.04 18.00 -14.66
C PRO A 440 -11.96 18.75 -16.00
N GLU A 441 -10.78 19.26 -16.38
CA GLU A 441 -10.54 19.95 -17.66
C GLU A 441 -10.67 19.01 -18.86
N GLU A 442 -10.46 17.71 -18.63
CA GLU A 442 -10.61 16.69 -19.66
C GLU A 442 -12.07 16.28 -19.81
N CYS A 443 -12.75 16.01 -18.69
CA CYS A 443 -14.12 15.52 -18.67
C CYS A 443 -15.16 16.54 -19.19
N VAL A 444 -14.84 17.83 -19.20
CA VAL A 444 -15.73 18.86 -19.80
C VAL A 444 -15.65 18.91 -21.34
N LYS A 445 -14.63 18.28 -21.95
CA LYS A 445 -14.46 18.30 -23.41
C LYS A 445 -15.47 17.35 -24.07
N ARG A 446 -16.06 17.79 -25.18
CA ARG A 446 -17.00 16.98 -25.98
C ARG A 446 -16.47 15.62 -26.41
N ARG A 447 -15.14 15.47 -26.56
CA ARG A 447 -14.53 14.18 -26.91
C ARG A 447 -14.76 13.07 -25.87
N CYS A 448 -15.12 13.42 -24.63
CA CYS A 448 -15.44 12.45 -23.57
C CYS A 448 -16.90 11.98 -23.56
N GLU A 449 -17.77 12.53 -24.41
CA GLU A 449 -19.18 12.11 -24.51
C GLU A 449 -19.32 10.62 -24.92
N LEU A 450 -18.34 10.09 -25.66
CA LEU A 450 -18.31 8.70 -26.13
C LEU A 450 -17.44 7.77 -25.27
N CYS A 451 -16.79 8.29 -24.21
CA CYS A 451 -15.95 7.50 -23.31
C CYS A 451 -14.79 6.70 -23.96
N LEU A 452 -14.34 7.09 -25.16
CA LEU A 452 -13.37 6.30 -25.94
C LEU A 452 -11.91 6.51 -25.52
N ALA A 453 -11.52 7.76 -25.21
CA ALA A 453 -10.16 8.04 -24.76
C ALA A 453 -9.93 7.53 -23.34
N ASP A 454 -8.71 7.12 -23.01
CA ASP A 454 -8.41 6.49 -21.71
C ASP A 454 -8.72 7.43 -20.53
N GLU A 455 -8.38 8.72 -20.64
CA GLU A 455 -8.73 9.71 -19.61
C GLU A 455 -10.25 9.90 -19.47
N CYS A 456 -10.99 9.83 -20.57
CA CYS A 456 -12.44 9.97 -20.57
C CYS A 456 -13.14 8.81 -19.84
N GLN A 457 -12.55 7.62 -19.82
CA GLN A 457 -13.08 6.48 -19.07
C GLN A 457 -13.11 6.72 -17.55
N LEU A 458 -12.38 7.73 -17.05
CA LEU A 458 -12.37 8.13 -15.64
C LEU A 458 -13.39 9.24 -15.30
N CYS A 459 -14.08 9.77 -16.31
CA CYS A 459 -15.16 10.72 -16.09
C CYS A 459 -16.38 10.01 -15.50
N LEU A 460 -17.06 10.64 -14.54
CA LEU A 460 -18.17 10.02 -13.79
C LEU A 460 -19.23 9.34 -14.67
N PRO A 461 -19.69 9.93 -15.80
CA PRO A 461 -20.67 9.28 -16.67
C PRO A 461 -20.17 8.01 -17.37
N CYS A 462 -18.85 7.85 -17.50
CA CYS A 462 -18.20 6.72 -18.15
C CYS A 462 -17.80 5.60 -17.17
N LEU A 463 -17.86 5.85 -15.86
CA LEU A 463 -17.44 4.90 -14.84
C LEU A 463 -18.47 3.78 -14.67
N THR A 464 -18.02 2.54 -14.83
CA THR A 464 -18.82 1.36 -14.46
C THR A 464 -18.89 1.20 -12.94
N MET A 465 -19.89 0.45 -12.45
CA MET A 465 -19.99 0.13 -11.01
C MET A 465 -18.78 -0.65 -10.49
N GLU A 466 -18.21 -1.52 -11.32
CA GLU A 466 -16.98 -2.26 -10.98
C GLU A 466 -15.79 -1.31 -10.86
N THR A 467 -15.62 -0.40 -11.83
CA THR A 467 -14.57 0.62 -11.78
C THR A 467 -14.73 1.50 -10.53
N LEU A 468 -15.94 1.96 -10.22
CA LEU A 468 -16.22 2.74 -9.01
C LEU A 468 -15.83 1.98 -7.73
N ASP A 469 -16.12 0.68 -7.62
CA ASP A 469 -15.70 -0.12 -6.47
C ASP A 469 -14.16 -0.21 -6.36
N GLN A 470 -13.47 -0.41 -7.47
CA GLN A 470 -12.00 -0.43 -7.50
C GLN A 470 -11.40 0.92 -7.10
N LEU A 471 -11.95 2.03 -7.61
CA LEU A 471 -11.48 3.38 -7.25
C LEU A 471 -11.77 3.70 -5.78
N ARG A 472 -12.92 3.28 -5.23
CA ARG A 472 -13.20 3.42 -3.78
C ARG A 472 -12.19 2.68 -2.93
N ARG A 473 -11.83 1.45 -3.30
CA ARG A 473 -10.81 0.67 -2.59
C ARG A 473 -9.44 1.31 -2.69
N ALA A 474 -9.01 1.70 -3.88
CA ALA A 474 -7.73 2.39 -4.08
C ALA A 474 -7.66 3.71 -3.29
N TYR A 475 -8.76 4.46 -3.23
CA TYR A 475 -8.87 5.67 -2.39
C TYR A 475 -8.69 5.34 -0.91
N LEU A 476 -9.43 4.34 -0.41
CA LEU A 476 -9.34 3.90 0.98
C LEU A 476 -7.95 3.38 1.35
N GLU A 477 -7.33 2.61 0.47
CA GLU A 477 -5.96 2.15 0.64
C GLU A 477 -5.00 3.35 0.77
N HIS A 478 -5.12 4.35 -0.11
CA HIS A 478 -4.27 5.54 -0.05
C HIS A 478 -4.42 6.32 1.25
N VAL A 479 -5.64 6.58 1.72
CA VAL A 479 -5.87 7.34 2.96
C VAL A 479 -5.53 6.55 4.23
N ASN A 480 -5.51 5.21 4.14
CA ASN A 480 -5.17 4.32 5.24
C ASN A 480 -3.77 3.71 5.12
N LYS A 481 -2.94 4.17 4.18
CA LYS A 481 -1.63 3.57 3.92
C LYS A 481 -0.65 3.72 5.09
N LEU A 482 -0.84 4.71 5.96
CA LEU A 482 0.06 4.98 7.10
C LEU A 482 1.52 5.04 6.61
N ASP A 483 2.42 4.22 7.15
CA ASP A 483 3.83 4.14 6.74
C ASP A 483 4.06 3.22 5.52
N CYS A 484 3.01 2.69 4.89
CA CYS A 484 3.15 1.97 3.62
C CYS A 484 3.32 2.94 2.44
N LYS A 485 4.29 2.63 1.59
CA LYS A 485 4.56 3.33 0.33
C LYS A 485 4.01 2.52 -0.84
N ARG A 486 3.37 3.18 -1.82
CA ARG A 486 2.83 2.50 -3.00
C ARG A 486 3.95 2.22 -4.01
N VAL A 487 4.00 0.99 -4.50
CA VAL A 487 4.94 0.52 -5.54
C VAL A 487 4.22 0.30 -6.88
N VAL A 488 2.97 -0.17 -6.83
CA VAL A 488 2.12 -0.29 -8.02
C VAL A 488 0.71 0.29 -7.74
N PRO A 489 0.21 1.21 -8.58
CA PRO A 489 0.96 2.00 -9.57
C PRO A 489 2.09 2.80 -8.91
N PRO A 490 3.24 2.98 -9.59
CA PRO A 490 4.41 3.57 -8.97
C PRO A 490 4.23 5.05 -8.66
N PRO A 491 5.14 5.63 -7.85
CA PRO A 491 5.16 7.06 -7.60
C PRO A 491 5.27 7.86 -8.90
N MET A 492 4.73 9.07 -8.87
CA MET A 492 4.57 9.95 -10.02
C MET A 492 4.85 11.40 -9.63
N THR A 493 4.91 12.30 -10.60
CA THR A 493 5.04 13.74 -10.37
C THR A 493 3.79 14.46 -10.88
N PRO A 494 3.43 15.62 -10.32
CA PRO A 494 2.32 16.43 -10.81
C PRO A 494 2.46 16.80 -12.29
N GLU A 495 3.70 17.09 -12.72
CA GLU A 495 4.04 17.43 -14.11
C GLU A 495 4.07 16.21 -15.05
N GLY A 496 3.87 14.99 -14.51
CA GLY A 496 3.75 13.77 -15.29
C GLY A 496 5.07 13.32 -15.90
N SER A 497 6.12 13.10 -15.10
CA SER A 497 7.23 12.18 -15.41
C SER A 497 8.26 12.14 -14.26
N ASN A 498 8.66 10.92 -13.87
CA ASN A 498 9.99 10.62 -13.31
C ASN A 498 10.27 9.11 -13.18
N ILE A 499 9.32 8.24 -13.55
CA ILE A 499 9.58 6.82 -13.77
C ILE A 499 9.03 6.48 -15.16
N SER A 500 9.86 5.88 -16.02
CA SER A 500 9.46 5.39 -17.35
C SER A 500 8.52 4.18 -17.22
N VAL A 501 7.30 4.42 -16.74
CA VAL A 501 6.23 3.44 -16.84
C VAL A 501 5.73 3.49 -18.27
N THR A 502 6.21 2.58 -19.09
CA THR A 502 5.60 2.36 -20.40
C THR A 502 4.18 1.83 -20.14
N LEU A 503 3.17 2.64 -20.49
CA LEU A 503 1.78 2.18 -20.44
C LEU A 503 1.55 1.02 -21.44
N GLU A 504 2.40 0.93 -22.46
CA GLU A 504 2.49 -0.19 -23.39
C GLU A 504 3.01 -1.42 -22.64
N GLY A 505 2.09 -2.31 -22.25
CA GLY A 505 2.40 -3.52 -21.48
C GLY A 505 1.53 -3.66 -20.22
N LEU A 506 0.88 -2.59 -19.77
CA LEU A 506 -0.12 -2.68 -18.71
C LEU A 506 -1.44 -3.21 -19.26
N SER A 507 -2.14 -4.01 -18.44
CA SER A 507 -3.54 -4.37 -18.72
C SER A 507 -4.41 -3.10 -18.77
N PRO A 508 -5.55 -3.11 -19.49
CA PRO A 508 -6.45 -1.96 -19.54
C PRO A 508 -6.85 -1.44 -18.16
N ARG A 509 -7.06 -2.35 -17.20
CA ARG A 509 -7.42 -2.02 -15.81
C ARG A 509 -6.25 -1.38 -15.05
N ASN A 510 -5.02 -1.86 -15.25
CA ASN A 510 -3.83 -1.24 -14.66
C ASN A 510 -3.54 0.13 -15.25
N LYS A 511 -3.72 0.29 -16.57
CA LYS A 511 -3.60 1.57 -17.25
C LYS A 511 -4.61 2.56 -16.69
N LEU A 512 -5.87 2.18 -16.56
CA LEU A 512 -6.92 3.01 -15.98
C LEU A 512 -6.61 3.40 -14.52
N MET A 513 -6.13 2.44 -13.71
CA MET A 513 -5.72 2.70 -12.32
C MET A 513 -4.51 3.64 -12.23
N TYR A 514 -3.51 3.49 -13.10
CA TYR A 514 -2.38 4.41 -13.21
C TYR A 514 -2.84 5.83 -13.55
N LEU A 515 -3.69 5.98 -14.58
CA LEU A 515 -4.24 7.26 -14.99
C LEU A 515 -5.07 7.90 -13.87
N TRP A 516 -5.82 7.09 -13.12
CA TRP A 516 -6.58 7.60 -11.97
C TRP A 516 -5.65 8.18 -10.89
N PHE A 517 -4.61 7.45 -10.48
CA PHE A 517 -3.63 7.98 -9.53
C PHE A 517 -2.91 9.22 -10.09
N ARG A 518 -2.64 9.29 -11.40
CA ARG A 518 -2.10 10.50 -12.06
C ARG A 518 -3.03 11.68 -11.89
N GLY A 519 -4.31 11.49 -12.16
CA GLY A 519 -5.31 12.52 -11.95
C GLY A 519 -5.44 12.94 -10.49
N LYS A 520 -5.34 12.00 -9.54
CA LYS A 520 -5.29 12.32 -8.11
C LYS A 520 -4.05 13.14 -7.73
N CYS A 521 -2.87 12.76 -8.22
CA CYS A 521 -1.59 13.44 -8.00
C CYS A 521 -1.58 14.87 -8.57
N GLN A 522 -2.21 15.09 -9.72
CA GLN A 522 -2.37 16.43 -10.31
C GLN A 522 -3.28 17.34 -9.48
N LEU A 523 -4.32 16.77 -8.88
CA LEU A 523 -5.24 17.51 -8.00
C LEU A 523 -4.62 17.77 -6.61
N ASP A 524 -3.81 16.83 -6.12
CA ASP A 524 -3.19 16.89 -4.80
C ASP A 524 -1.87 16.10 -4.80
N SER A 525 -0.76 16.80 -4.60
CA SER A 525 0.58 16.22 -4.64
C SER A 525 0.81 15.11 -3.60
N SER A 526 0.01 15.03 -2.53
CA SER A 526 0.12 13.92 -1.57
C SER A 526 -0.19 12.56 -2.22
N TRP A 527 -0.94 12.56 -3.32
CA TRP A 527 -1.33 11.34 -4.05
C TRP A 527 -0.25 10.79 -4.97
N CYS A 528 0.80 11.57 -5.19
CA CYS A 528 1.92 11.21 -6.05
C CYS A 528 2.79 10.07 -5.50
N SER A 529 2.69 9.78 -4.20
CA SER A 529 3.48 8.74 -3.50
C SER A 529 2.68 7.53 -3.03
#